data_AF-A0A7H4PBM2-F1
#
_entry.id   AF-A0A7H4PBM2-F1
#
_cell.length_a   1.000
_cell.length_b   1.000
_cell.length_c   1.000
_cell.angle_alpha   90.00
_cell.angle_beta   90.00
_cell.angle_gamma   90.00
#
_symmetry.space_group_name_H-M   'P 1'
#
loop_
_entity.id
_entity.type
_entity.pdbx_description
1 polymer ?
#
loop_
_entity_poly.entity_id
_entity_poly.type
_entity_poly.pdbx_seq_one_letter_code
_entity_poly.pdbx_strand_id
1 'polypeptide(L)'
;MAQILVGATIVGSIETVWSGTVTPPREGVIKRWTWPAGDSEGSVALLKGQEMGRFKLGSTVINLFAPGQVTLVEQLHSLSATKIGQPLATAPEAVAPVEPAPLAEEEVRAEHAASPLVDDKQDEG
;
A
#
# COMPACT_ATOMS: atom_id res chain seq x y z
N MET A 1 1.06 6.45 -5.74
CA MET A 1 -0.06 5.64 -5.19
C MET A 1 0.55 4.57 -4.31
N ALA A 2 -0.08 4.28 -3.17
CA ALA A 2 0.28 3.15 -2.33
C ALA A 2 -0.93 2.23 -2.17
N GLN A 3 -0.70 0.92 -2.22
CA GLN A 3 -1.72 -0.09 -1.92
C GLN A 3 -1.26 -0.88 -0.70
N ILE A 4 -2.08 -0.86 0.35
CA ILE A 4 -1.75 -1.43 1.65
C ILE A 4 -2.70 -2.60 1.91
N LEU A 5 -2.14 -3.77 2.19
CA LEU A 5 -2.87 -4.98 2.49
C LEU A 5 -2.87 -5.20 4.01
N VAL A 6 -4.05 -5.17 4.62
CA VAL A 6 -4.22 -5.33 6.07
C VAL A 6 -4.93 -6.65 6.35
N GLY A 7 -4.25 -7.54 7.07
CA GLY A 7 -4.83 -8.80 7.52
C GLY A 7 -5.92 -8.60 8.58
N ALA A 8 -6.81 -9.58 8.71
CA ALA A 8 -7.83 -9.61 9.77
C ALA A 8 -7.42 -10.52 10.94
N THR A 9 -8.15 -10.44 12.05
CA THR A 9 -7.87 -11.17 13.31
C THR A 9 -7.61 -12.66 13.09
N ILE A 10 -8.44 -13.33 12.28
CA ILE A 10 -8.34 -14.77 12.06
C ILE A 10 -7.41 -15.12 10.90
N VAL A 11 -7.24 -14.21 9.94
CA VAL A 11 -6.47 -14.46 8.72
C VAL A 11 -5.58 -13.28 8.38
N GLY A 12 -4.31 -13.39 8.78
CA GLY A 12 -3.25 -12.48 8.37
C GLY A 12 -2.24 -13.17 7.45
N SER A 13 -2.71 -14.08 6.60
CA SER A 13 -1.89 -14.55 5.49
C SER A 13 -2.02 -13.59 4.32
N ILE A 14 -0.88 -13.06 3.87
CA ILE A 14 -0.78 -12.07 2.81
C ILE A 14 0.22 -12.61 1.79
N GLU A 15 -0.17 -12.55 0.53
CA GLU A 15 0.61 -13.03 -0.61
C GLU A 15 0.61 -11.99 -1.72
N THR A 16 1.79 -11.79 -2.33
CA THR A 16 1.95 -10.98 -3.54
C THR A 16 2.46 -11.86 -4.66
N VAL A 17 2.13 -11.53 -5.90
CA VAL A 17 2.49 -12.39 -7.05
C VAL A 17 4.00 -12.46 -7.31
N TRP A 18 4.79 -11.51 -6.79
CA TRP A 18 6.24 -11.48 -6.96
C TRP A 18 7.03 -12.02 -5.76
N SER A 19 6.52 -11.93 -4.53
CA SER A 19 7.22 -12.43 -3.33
C SER A 19 6.62 -13.71 -2.75
N GLY A 20 5.53 -14.22 -3.32
CA GLY A 20 4.77 -15.33 -2.73
C GLY A 20 4.20 -14.96 -1.37
N THR A 21 4.12 -15.94 -0.46
CA THR A 21 3.57 -15.72 0.89
C THR A 21 4.54 -14.88 1.72
N VAL A 22 4.13 -13.64 2.04
CA VAL A 22 4.89 -12.69 2.87
C VAL A 22 4.69 -13.00 4.36
N THR A 23 3.48 -13.37 4.73
CA THR A 23 3.11 -13.87 6.05
C THR A 23 2.07 -14.97 5.88
N PRO A 24 2.10 -16.08 6.66
CA PRO A 24 3.14 -16.49 7.63
C PRO A 24 4.46 -16.98 6.96
N PRO A 25 5.58 -17.08 7.72
CA PRO A 25 5.72 -16.89 9.17
C PRO A 25 5.71 -15.42 9.61
N ARG A 26 5.30 -15.17 10.86
CA ARG A 26 5.33 -13.83 11.48
C ARG A 26 6.54 -13.75 12.39
N GLU A 27 7.59 -13.08 11.93
CA GLU A 27 8.84 -12.93 12.69
C GLU A 27 8.80 -11.81 13.72
N GLY A 28 7.76 -10.96 13.71
CA GLY A 28 7.63 -9.82 14.65
C GLY A 28 8.57 -8.66 14.34
N VAL A 29 9.21 -8.65 13.16
CA VAL A 29 10.11 -7.59 12.70
C VAL A 29 9.59 -6.95 11.41
N ILE A 30 9.93 -5.68 11.22
CA ILE A 30 9.63 -4.95 9.98
C ILE A 30 10.61 -5.41 8.90
N LYS A 31 10.09 -5.75 7.73
CA LYS A 31 10.88 -6.10 6.55
C LYS A 31 10.62 -5.09 5.45
N ARG A 32 11.68 -4.66 4.76
CA ARG A 32 11.63 -3.71 3.65
C ARG A 32 12.34 -4.29 2.44
N TRP A 33 11.66 -4.25 1.30
CA TRP A 33 12.22 -4.59 -0.01
C TRP A 33 12.12 -3.38 -0.92
N THR A 34 13.10 -3.21 -1.80
CA THR A 34 13.18 -2.11 -2.77
C THR A 34 13.47 -2.69 -4.14
N TRP A 35 12.82 -2.15 -5.17
CA TRP A 35 13.00 -2.57 -6.56
C TRP A 35 13.54 -1.41 -7.41
N PRO A 36 14.35 -1.69 -8.45
CA PRO A 36 14.80 -0.70 -9.43
C PRO A 36 13.64 -0.04 -10.18
N ALA A 37 13.86 1.19 -10.67
CA ALA A 37 12.89 1.93 -11.45
C ALA A 37 12.83 1.48 -12.92
N GLY A 38 11.63 1.62 -13.53
CA GLY A 38 11.42 1.47 -14.96
C GLY A 38 11.70 0.07 -15.51
N ASP A 39 12.34 0.01 -16.67
CA ASP A 39 12.63 -1.23 -17.41
C ASP A 39 14.00 -1.85 -17.03
N SER A 40 14.53 -1.49 -15.87
CA SER A 40 15.80 -2.03 -15.37
C SER A 40 15.67 -3.52 -15.02
N GLU A 41 16.76 -4.27 -15.13
CA GLU A 41 16.79 -5.68 -14.72
C GLU A 41 16.37 -5.82 -13.25
N GLY A 42 15.44 -6.74 -12.98
CA GLY A 42 14.88 -6.97 -11.64
C GLY A 42 13.77 -6.00 -11.22
N SER A 43 13.28 -5.12 -12.11
CA SER A 43 12.09 -4.32 -11.84
C SER A 43 10.82 -5.19 -11.81
N VAL A 44 9.85 -4.78 -11.00
CA VAL A 44 8.52 -5.42 -10.92
C VAL A 44 7.50 -4.44 -11.49
N ALA A 45 6.88 -4.81 -12.60
CA ALA A 45 5.83 -4.03 -13.24
C ALA A 45 4.53 -4.84 -13.35
N LEU A 46 3.41 -4.18 -13.12
CA LEU A 46 2.07 -4.77 -13.23
C LEU A 46 1.22 -3.92 -14.17
N LEU A 47 0.48 -4.59 -15.05
CA LEU A 47 -0.47 -3.94 -15.92
C LEU A 47 -1.76 -3.58 -15.16
N LYS A 48 -2.51 -2.61 -15.68
CA LYS A 48 -3.82 -2.26 -15.13
C LYS A 48 -4.72 -3.50 -15.08
N GLY A 49 -5.23 -3.82 -13.89
CA GLY A 49 -6.12 -4.96 -13.66
C GLY A 49 -5.41 -6.30 -13.49
N GLN A 50 -4.07 -6.33 -13.59
CA GLN A 50 -3.30 -7.53 -13.26
C GLN A 50 -3.37 -7.79 -11.75
N GLU A 51 -3.46 -9.07 -11.38
CA GLU A 51 -3.42 -9.46 -9.98
C GLU A 51 -2.07 -9.08 -9.36
N MET A 52 -2.10 -8.35 -8.25
CA MET A 52 -0.92 -7.97 -7.48
C MET A 52 -0.69 -8.88 -6.27
N GLY A 53 -1.76 -9.41 -5.71
CA GLY A 53 -1.75 -10.15 -4.46
C GLY A 53 -3.14 -10.51 -4.00
N ARG A 54 -3.20 -11.33 -2.96
CA ARG A 54 -4.45 -11.91 -2.45
C ARG A 54 -4.38 -12.16 -0.95
N PHE A 55 -5.56 -12.31 -0.38
CA PHE A 55 -5.76 -12.81 0.98
C PHE A 55 -6.41 -14.19 0.90
N LYS A 56 -6.04 -15.09 1.81
CA LYS A 56 -6.64 -16.43 1.86
C LYS A 56 -8.05 -16.43 2.47
N LEU A 57 -8.40 -15.41 3.27
CA LEU A 57 -9.72 -15.17 3.85
C LEU A 57 -9.84 -13.68 4.23
N GLY A 58 -11.07 -13.20 4.43
CA GLY A 58 -11.46 -11.78 4.57
C GLY A 58 -10.43 -10.82 5.18
N SER A 59 -10.32 -9.65 4.58
CA SER A 59 -9.25 -8.67 4.85
C SER A 59 -9.67 -7.26 4.43
N THR A 60 -8.73 -6.31 4.56
CA THR A 60 -8.91 -4.93 4.12
C THR A 60 -7.79 -4.52 3.16
N VAL A 61 -8.15 -3.83 2.07
CA VAL A 61 -7.19 -3.11 1.22
C VAL A 61 -7.42 -1.62 1.38
N ILE A 62 -6.34 -0.86 1.58
CA ILE A 62 -6.36 0.59 1.58
C ILE A 62 -5.63 1.07 0.32
N ASN A 63 -6.31 1.84 -0.53
CA ASN A 63 -5.70 2.51 -1.67
C ASN A 63 -5.48 3.98 -1.31
N LEU A 64 -4.22 4.41 -1.29
CA LEU A 64 -3.82 5.77 -0.96
C LEU A 64 -3.30 6.49 -2.20
N PHE A 65 -3.86 7.67 -2.44
CA PHE A 65 -3.54 8.53 -3.57
C PHE A 65 -3.08 9.90 -3.07
N ALA A 66 -2.23 10.58 -3.84
CA ALA A 66 -1.90 11.96 -3.53
C ALA A 66 -3.16 12.85 -3.72
N PRO A 67 -3.24 14.01 -3.04
CA PRO A 67 -4.38 14.90 -3.15
C PRO A 67 -4.72 15.24 -4.62
N GLY A 68 -6.01 15.17 -4.96
CA GLY A 68 -6.50 15.51 -6.30
C GLY A 68 -6.17 14.50 -7.41
N GLN A 69 -5.52 13.36 -7.11
CA GLN A 69 -5.15 12.38 -8.15
C GLN A 69 -6.27 11.42 -8.55
N VAL A 70 -7.35 11.35 -7.78
CA VAL A 70 -8.49 10.46 -8.06
C VAL A 70 -9.81 11.10 -7.67
N THR A 71 -10.85 10.81 -8.43
CA THR A 71 -12.25 11.06 -8.10
C THR A 71 -12.94 9.71 -7.92
N LEU A 72 -13.39 9.42 -6.70
CA LEU A 72 -14.17 8.21 -6.42
C LEU A 72 -15.48 8.26 -7.21
N VAL A 73 -15.94 7.11 -7.68
CA VAL A 73 -17.22 7.01 -8.38
C VAL A 73 -18.37 7.31 -7.40
N GLU A 74 -19.38 8.06 -7.86
CA GLU A 74 -20.45 8.61 -7.00
C GLU A 74 -21.23 7.56 -6.20
N GLN A 75 -21.38 6.35 -6.77
CA GLN A 75 -22.08 5.26 -6.10
C GLN A 75 -21.35 4.70 -4.87
N LEU A 76 -20.06 4.98 -4.69
CA LEU A 76 -19.31 4.48 -3.54
C LEU A 76 -19.61 5.31 -2.30
N HIS A 77 -20.16 4.63 -1.30
CA HIS A 77 -20.35 5.10 0.05
C HIS A 77 -19.88 4.02 1.04
N SER A 78 -19.84 4.36 2.33
CA SER A 78 -19.54 3.37 3.36
C SER A 78 -20.45 2.15 3.22
N LEU A 79 -19.87 0.94 3.34
CA LEU A 79 -20.57 -0.34 3.21
C LEU A 79 -21.09 -0.68 1.79
N SER A 80 -20.72 0.09 0.77
CA SER A 80 -21.03 -0.26 -0.62
C SER A 80 -20.45 -1.63 -1.00
N ALA A 81 -21.30 -2.53 -1.48
CA ALA A 81 -20.85 -3.78 -2.09
C ALA A 81 -20.20 -3.50 -3.44
N THR A 82 -19.04 -4.11 -3.70
CA THR A 82 -18.28 -3.97 -4.94
C THR A 82 -18.16 -5.30 -5.67
N LYS A 83 -17.93 -5.26 -6.98
CA LYS A 83 -17.69 -6.45 -7.82
C LYS A 83 -16.31 -6.36 -8.47
N ILE A 84 -15.71 -7.51 -8.75
CA ILE A 84 -14.46 -7.58 -9.53
C ILE A 84 -14.69 -6.90 -10.88
N GLY A 85 -13.75 -6.03 -11.26
CA GLY A 85 -13.81 -5.25 -12.50
C GLY A 85 -14.66 -3.97 -12.42
N GLN A 86 -15.42 -3.76 -11.34
CA GLN A 86 -16.16 -2.52 -11.14
C GLN A 86 -15.18 -1.36 -10.88
N PRO A 87 -15.31 -0.22 -11.59
CA PRO A 87 -14.47 0.94 -11.33
C PRO A 87 -14.79 1.52 -9.94
N LEU A 88 -13.74 1.82 -9.18
CA LEU A 88 -13.85 2.47 -7.87
C LEU A 88 -13.53 3.98 -7.94
N ALA A 89 -12.70 4.37 -8.90
CA ALA A 89 -12.29 5.76 -9.09
C ALA A 89 -11.88 5.99 -10.54
N THR A 90 -11.88 7.26 -10.93
CA THR A 90 -11.24 7.73 -12.16
C THR A 90 -10.12 8.70 -11.80
N ALA A 91 -9.06 8.75 -12.61
CA ALA A 91 -8.09 9.83 -12.50
C ALA A 91 -8.67 11.05 -13.24
N PRO A 92 -8.71 12.25 -12.61
CA PRO A 92 -8.98 13.47 -13.36
C PRO A 92 -7.90 13.64 -14.43
N GLU A 93 -8.26 14.25 -15.55
CA GLU A 93 -7.32 14.63 -16.60
C GLU A 93 -6.14 15.39 -15.99
N ALA A 94 -4.90 15.03 -16.36
CA ALA A 94 -3.69 15.29 -15.58
C ALA A 94 -3.56 16.74 -15.10
N VAL A 95 -3.95 16.99 -13.85
CA VAL A 95 -3.62 18.23 -13.14
C VAL A 95 -2.28 18.02 -12.47
N ALA A 96 -1.40 19.02 -12.61
CA ALA A 96 -0.02 19.00 -12.12
C ALA A 96 0.08 18.48 -10.68
N PRO A 97 1.17 17.76 -10.31
CA PRO A 97 1.35 17.24 -8.97
C PRO A 97 1.28 18.37 -7.94
N VAL A 98 0.30 18.32 -7.05
CA VAL A 98 0.29 19.15 -5.85
C VAL A 98 1.24 18.47 -4.86
N GLU A 99 2.34 19.14 -4.51
CA GLU A 99 3.22 18.65 -3.44
C GLU A 99 2.39 18.45 -2.17
N PRO A 100 2.42 17.26 -1.55
CA PRO A 100 1.68 17.03 -0.32
C PRO A 100 2.22 17.97 0.75
N ALA A 101 1.31 18.62 1.48
CA ALA A 101 1.68 19.42 2.64
C ALA A 101 2.45 18.53 3.64
N PRO A 102 3.53 19.04 4.25
CA PRO A 102 4.29 18.26 5.23
C PRO A 102 3.37 17.83 6.38
N LEU A 103 3.46 16.55 6.74
CA LEU A 103 2.78 16.00 7.92
C LEU A 103 3.26 16.73 9.18
N ALA A 104 2.37 16.92 10.16
CA ALA A 104 2.72 17.56 11.41
C ALA A 104 3.78 16.72 12.15
N GLU A 105 4.80 17.38 12.71
CA GLU A 105 5.90 16.72 13.43
C GLU A 105 5.41 15.81 14.58
N GLU A 106 4.24 16.11 15.14
CA GLU A 106 3.60 15.33 16.19
C GLU A 106 3.10 13.97 15.71
N GLU A 107 2.52 13.90 14.49
CA GLU A 107 2.10 12.63 13.87
C GLU A 107 3.32 11.78 13.49
N VAL A 108 4.38 12.40 12.96
CA VAL A 108 5.63 11.72 12.65
C VAL A 108 6.27 11.15 13.92
N ARG A 109 6.28 11.90 15.01
CA ARG A 109 6.79 11.43 16.31
C ARG A 109 5.94 10.32 16.89
N ALA A 110 4.61 10.39 16.76
CA ALA A 110 3.71 9.34 17.20
C ALA A 110 3.93 8.03 16.42
N GLU A 111 4.19 8.11 15.12
CA GLU A 111 4.53 6.95 14.28
C GLU A 111 5.87 6.32 14.71
N HIS A 112 6.92 7.12 14.91
CA HIS A 112 8.22 6.62 15.41
C HIS A 112 8.12 6.02 16.81
N ALA A 113 7.29 6.59 17.70
CA ALA A 113 7.06 6.04 19.04
C ALA A 113 6.26 4.72 19.01
N ALA A 114 5.35 4.56 18.04
CA ALA A 114 4.57 3.35 17.85
C ALA A 114 5.34 2.21 17.15
N SER A 115 6.43 2.54 16.44
CA SER A 115 7.37 1.57 15.83
C SER A 115 8.82 1.90 16.22
N PRO A 116 9.25 1.58 17.45
CA PRO A 116 10.59 1.90 17.95
C PRO A 116 11.74 1.12 17.28
N LEU A 117 11.44 0.22 16.33
CA LEU A 117 12.42 -0.64 15.64
C LEU A 117 12.91 -0.07 14.29
N VAL A 118 12.51 1.15 13.91
CA VAL A 118 12.82 1.70 12.58
C VAL A 118 14.19 2.42 12.54
N ASP A 119 14.78 2.75 13.69
CA ASP A 119 16.01 3.57 13.81
C ASP A 119 17.28 2.80 14.24
N ASP A 120 17.37 1.49 14.02
CA ASP A 120 18.62 0.72 14.26
C ASP A 120 19.57 0.71 13.05
N LYS A 121 19.73 1.88 12.42
CA LYS A 121 20.90 2.18 11.59
C LYS A 121 21.47 3.52 12.01
N GLN A 122 22.11 3.52 13.18
CA GLN A 122 23.22 4.42 13.40
C GLN A 122 24.29 4.09 12.35
N ASP A 123 24.72 5.15 11.67
CA ASP A 123 25.90 5.20 10.83
C ASP A 123 27.07 4.50 11.53
N GLU A 124 27.54 3.39 10.98
CA GLU A 124 28.90 2.90 11.20
C GLU A 124 29.56 2.67 9.83
N GLY A 125 30.43 3.63 9.47
CA GLY A 125 31.67 3.41 8.71
C GLY A 125 31.57 3.20 7.21
#